data_AF-A0A7C0WU49-F1
#
_entry.id   AF-A0A7C0WU49-F1
#
_cell.length_a   1.000
_cell.length_b   1.000
_cell.length_c   1.000
_cell.angle_alpha   90.00
_cell.angle_beta   90.00
_cell.angle_gamma   90.00
#
_symmetry.space_group_name_H-M   'P 1'
#
loop_
_entity.id
_entity.type
_entity.pdbx_description
1 polymer ?
#
loop_
_entity_poly.entity_id
_entity_poly.type
_entity_poly.pdbx_seq_one_letter_code
_entity_poly.pdbx_strand_id
1 'polypeptide(L)'
;MARDLARWSYETGRQIGCLIGRDGSVEMVIVGDARSVFIPELPKSREGRSRLRGLRLVHTHIKGEPLTQDDFMDLVFLRLDCVAAIGVDNHGGPGKIYIAHIFPGRNSTNENTPQWVTLPPVPCSDASVNFSELIESIEEELERHRSTMEARVDSDRALLVAVTDRDHTDLDSHINEMRELARAAGIKIVDTVVQRVRKVNPRFLIGKGKLSEIMVRALQHGVDLLIFDRELNPSQVKALTDATELRVVDRTQLILDIFAQR
;
A
#
# COMPACT_ATOMS: atom_id res chain seq x y z
N MET A 1 -19.93 -13.63 -13.59
CA MET A 1 -18.81 -13.44 -12.65
C MET A 1 -19.24 -13.52 -11.19
N ALA A 2 -19.93 -12.52 -10.61
CA ALA A 2 -20.26 -12.54 -9.17
C ALA A 2 -21.04 -13.79 -8.73
N ARG A 3 -22.03 -14.21 -9.53
CA ARG A 3 -22.79 -15.45 -9.32
C ARG A 3 -21.90 -16.69 -9.36
N ASP A 4 -20.97 -16.75 -10.31
CA ASP A 4 -20.09 -17.91 -10.46
C ASP A 4 -19.11 -17.99 -9.29
N LEU A 5 -18.49 -16.87 -8.91
CA LEU A 5 -17.60 -16.78 -7.76
C LEU A 5 -18.30 -17.21 -6.46
N ALA A 6 -19.49 -16.68 -6.19
CA ALA A 6 -20.26 -17.05 -5.00
C ALA A 6 -20.62 -18.55 -4.97
N ARG A 7 -21.09 -19.09 -6.11
CA ARG A 7 -21.43 -20.51 -6.23
C ARG A 7 -20.21 -21.40 -5.97
N TRP A 8 -19.10 -21.15 -6.67
CA TRP A 8 -17.90 -21.95 -6.51
C TRP A 8 -17.31 -21.83 -5.10
N SER A 9 -17.38 -20.64 -4.49
CA SER A 9 -16.93 -20.43 -3.12
C SER A 9 -17.77 -21.24 -2.13
N TYR A 10 -19.08 -21.26 -2.32
CA TYR A 10 -20.02 -22.06 -1.52
C TYR A 10 -19.77 -23.56 -1.65
N GLU A 11 -19.66 -24.06 -2.89
CA GLU A 11 -19.46 -25.49 -3.16
C GLU A 11 -18.11 -26.01 -2.65
N THR A 12 -17.07 -25.18 -2.72
CA THR A 12 -15.71 -25.56 -2.28
C THR A 12 -15.45 -25.29 -0.80
N GLY A 13 -16.26 -24.44 -0.16
CA GLY A 13 -15.99 -23.93 1.19
C GLY A 13 -14.73 -23.07 1.28
N ARG A 14 -14.29 -22.48 0.15
CA ARG A 14 -13.06 -21.69 0.03
C ARG A 14 -13.37 -20.33 -0.58
N GLN A 15 -12.63 -19.31 -0.19
CA GLN A 15 -12.72 -18.01 -0.84
C GLN A 15 -12.10 -18.10 -2.25
N ILE A 16 -12.74 -17.46 -3.22
CA ILE A 16 -12.26 -17.38 -4.60
C ILE A 16 -12.10 -15.92 -4.95
N GLY A 17 -10.92 -15.59 -5.47
CA GLY A 17 -10.54 -14.24 -5.92
C GLY A 17 -10.26 -14.21 -7.41
N CYS A 18 -10.47 -13.05 -8.01
CA CYS A 18 -10.02 -12.71 -9.35
C CYS A 18 -9.28 -11.37 -9.30
N LEU A 19 -8.10 -11.33 -9.89
CA LEU A 19 -7.44 -10.09 -10.26
C LEU A 19 -7.90 -9.71 -11.66
N ILE A 20 -8.40 -8.49 -11.78
CA ILE A 20 -9.02 -8.01 -13.00
C ILE A 20 -8.31 -6.72 -13.42
N GLY A 21 -7.91 -6.63 -14.69
CA GLY A 21 -7.33 -5.43 -15.28
C GLY A 21 -8.33 -4.30 -15.46
N ARG A 22 -7.83 -3.09 -15.73
CA ARG A 22 -8.67 -1.91 -16.04
C ARG A 22 -9.54 -2.10 -17.29
N ASP A 23 -9.09 -2.91 -18.25
CA ASP A 23 -9.83 -3.29 -19.45
C ASP A 23 -10.92 -4.35 -19.20
N GLY A 24 -11.01 -4.85 -17.96
CA GLY A 24 -11.95 -5.89 -17.56
C GLY A 24 -11.45 -7.33 -17.78
N SER A 25 -10.23 -7.52 -18.29
CA SER A 25 -9.63 -8.84 -18.45
C SER A 25 -9.36 -9.50 -17.09
N VAL A 26 -9.59 -10.81 -16.97
CA VAL A 26 -9.23 -11.58 -15.78
C VAL A 26 -7.79 -12.03 -15.91
N GLU A 27 -6.90 -11.37 -15.19
CA GLU A 27 -5.46 -11.61 -15.20
C GLU A 27 -5.10 -12.87 -14.41
N MET A 28 -5.82 -13.12 -13.31
CA MET A 28 -5.58 -14.26 -12.45
C MET A 28 -6.83 -14.68 -11.69
N VAL A 29 -7.01 -15.99 -11.53
CA VAL A 29 -7.99 -16.57 -10.60
C VAL A 29 -7.22 -17.20 -9.45
N ILE A 30 -7.65 -16.92 -8.23
CA ILE A 30 -6.99 -17.31 -6.98
C ILE A 30 -7.98 -18.10 -6.14
N VAL A 31 -7.54 -19.24 -5.59
CA VAL A 31 -8.34 -20.05 -4.68
C VAL A 31 -7.70 -20.02 -3.31
N GLY A 32 -8.34 -19.31 -2.39
CA GLY A 32 -7.93 -19.10 -1.01
C GLY A 32 -8.30 -20.25 -0.08
N ASP A 33 -8.28 -20.01 1.23
CA ASP A 33 -8.88 -20.89 2.23
C ASP A 33 -10.27 -20.38 2.65
N ALA A 34 -10.81 -20.87 3.77
CA ALA A 34 -12.13 -20.44 4.25
C ALA A 34 -12.17 -19.00 4.79
N ARG A 35 -11.01 -18.33 4.95
CA ARG A 35 -10.87 -17.04 5.63
C ARG A 35 -10.14 -15.98 4.81
N SER A 36 -9.30 -16.37 3.87
CA SER A 36 -8.40 -15.47 3.17
C SER A 36 -8.05 -15.99 1.77
N VAL A 37 -7.72 -15.06 0.87
CA VAL A 37 -7.16 -15.35 -0.44
C VAL A 37 -5.69 -15.01 -0.43
N PHE A 38 -4.83 -15.99 -0.71
CA PHE A 38 -3.39 -15.78 -0.80
C PHE A 38 -3.02 -15.30 -2.20
N ILE A 39 -2.75 -14.01 -2.34
CA ILE A 39 -2.35 -13.42 -3.62
C ILE A 39 -0.87 -13.72 -3.84
N PRO A 40 -0.51 -14.42 -4.93
CA PRO A 40 0.90 -14.69 -5.25
C PRO A 40 1.62 -13.40 -5.64
N GLU A 41 2.95 -13.46 -5.70
CA GLU A 41 3.75 -12.34 -6.22
C GLU A 41 3.27 -11.97 -7.62
N LEU A 42 2.85 -10.72 -7.79
CA LEU A 42 2.41 -10.19 -9.07
C LEU A 42 3.61 -9.62 -9.81
N PRO A 43 3.66 -9.76 -11.15
CA PRO A 43 4.73 -9.16 -11.93
C PRO A 43 4.79 -7.65 -11.64
N LYS A 44 6.01 -7.11 -11.55
CA LYS A 44 6.22 -5.66 -11.40
C LYS A 44 5.41 -4.95 -12.48
N SER A 45 4.67 -3.91 -12.08
CA SER A 45 3.87 -3.09 -13.01
C SER A 45 4.74 -2.73 -14.20
N ARG A 46 4.32 -3.13 -15.40
CA ARG A 46 5.10 -2.95 -16.65
C ARG A 46 5.22 -1.49 -17.06
N GLU A 47 4.52 -0.60 -16.37
CA GLU A 47 4.48 0.82 -16.68
C GLU A 47 4.86 1.61 -15.45
N GLY A 48 6.10 2.10 -15.41
CA GLY A 48 6.58 3.09 -14.44
C GLY A 48 5.87 4.46 -14.52
N ARG A 49 4.66 4.52 -15.08
CA ARG A 49 3.80 5.71 -15.20
C ARG A 49 2.55 5.62 -14.33
N SER A 50 1.97 4.43 -14.15
CA SER A 50 0.81 4.25 -13.26
C SER A 50 1.27 3.99 -11.83
N ARG A 51 0.83 4.84 -10.89
CA ARG A 51 1.15 4.73 -9.47
C ARG A 51 0.46 3.56 -8.79
N LEU A 52 -0.76 3.28 -9.24
CA LEU A 52 -1.50 2.08 -8.89
C LEU A 52 -1.20 0.97 -9.89
N ARG A 53 -1.41 -0.27 -9.47
CA ARG A 53 -1.04 -1.46 -10.22
C ARG A 53 -1.92 -1.70 -11.46
N GLY A 54 -3.06 -1.03 -11.58
CA GLY A 54 -4.00 -1.27 -12.68
C GLY A 54 -4.81 -2.55 -12.52
N LEU A 55 -4.82 -3.11 -11.30
CA LEU A 55 -5.50 -4.35 -10.96
C LEU A 55 -6.49 -4.08 -9.83
N ARG A 56 -7.69 -4.64 -9.98
CA ARG A 56 -8.66 -4.75 -8.89
C ARG A 56 -8.75 -6.20 -8.43
N LEU A 57 -8.83 -6.40 -7.13
CA LEU A 57 -9.13 -7.70 -6.54
C LEU A 57 -10.63 -7.80 -6.29
N VAL A 58 -11.28 -8.79 -6.90
CA VAL A 58 -12.66 -9.16 -6.59
C VAL A 58 -12.66 -10.56 -6.00
N HIS A 59 -13.02 -10.70 -4.74
CA HIS A 59 -13.01 -11.99 -4.04
C HIS A 59 -14.29 -12.23 -3.25
N THR A 60 -14.47 -13.44 -2.73
CA THR A 60 -15.67 -13.84 -1.98
C THR A 60 -15.43 -13.93 -0.49
N HIS A 61 -16.38 -13.47 0.31
CA HIS A 61 -16.45 -13.68 1.75
C HIS A 61 -17.56 -14.67 2.08
N ILE A 62 -17.18 -15.85 2.56
CA ILE A 62 -18.10 -17.00 2.73
C ILE A 62 -19.19 -16.70 3.77
N LYS A 63 -18.91 -15.88 4.79
CA LYS A 63 -19.89 -15.53 5.83
C LYS A 63 -20.61 -14.22 5.54
N GLY A 64 -20.39 -13.63 4.37
CA GLY A 64 -20.95 -12.33 4.01
C GLY A 64 -20.41 -11.16 4.84
N GLU A 65 -19.26 -11.35 5.50
CA GLU A 65 -18.62 -10.35 6.32
C GLU A 65 -18.08 -9.18 5.48
N PRO A 66 -17.99 -7.96 6.05
CA PRO A 66 -17.32 -6.84 5.40
C PRO A 66 -15.83 -7.12 5.12
N LEU A 67 -15.18 -6.19 4.40
CA LEU A 67 -13.73 -6.20 4.20
C LEU A 67 -12.99 -6.28 5.54
N THR A 68 -12.02 -7.18 5.60
CA THR A 68 -11.17 -7.47 6.74
C THR A 68 -9.93 -6.59 6.73
N GLN A 69 -9.17 -6.61 7.83
CA GLN A 69 -7.90 -5.91 7.89
C GLN A 69 -6.92 -6.41 6.83
N ASP A 70 -6.90 -7.72 6.56
CA ASP A 70 -5.99 -8.31 5.58
C ASP A 70 -6.31 -7.80 4.16
N ASP A 71 -7.59 -7.64 3.81
CA ASP A 71 -8.00 -7.07 2.52
C ASP A 71 -7.50 -5.64 2.33
N PHE A 72 -7.54 -4.83 3.39
CA PHE A 72 -6.97 -3.47 3.36
C PHE A 72 -5.45 -3.48 3.28
N MET A 73 -4.78 -4.46 3.89
CA MET A 73 -3.33 -4.60 3.76
C MET A 73 -2.95 -4.96 2.32
N ASP A 74 -3.69 -5.89 1.70
CA ASP A 74 -3.47 -6.28 0.30
C ASP A 74 -3.71 -5.11 -0.65
N LEU A 75 -4.80 -4.36 -0.46
CA LEU A 75 -5.07 -3.12 -1.19
C LEU A 75 -3.86 -2.17 -1.20
N VAL A 76 -3.28 -1.92 -0.03
CA VAL A 76 -2.19 -0.96 0.14
C VAL A 76 -0.85 -1.50 -0.36
N PHE A 77 -0.45 -2.71 0.05
CA PHE A 77 0.88 -3.25 -0.27
C PHE A 77 1.02 -3.65 -1.74
N LEU A 78 -0.05 -4.19 -2.34
CA LEU A 78 -0.05 -4.52 -3.77
C LEU A 78 -0.40 -3.31 -4.63
N ARG A 79 -0.71 -2.15 -4.03
CA ARG A 79 -1.13 -0.91 -4.69
C ARG A 79 -2.27 -1.16 -5.67
N LEU A 80 -3.25 -1.98 -5.25
CA LEU A 80 -4.41 -2.29 -6.08
C LEU A 80 -5.23 -1.03 -6.32
N ASP A 81 -5.87 -0.98 -7.49
CA ASP A 81 -6.83 0.06 -7.84
C ASP A 81 -8.02 0.05 -6.86
N CYS A 82 -8.53 -1.16 -6.55
CA CYS A 82 -9.49 -1.38 -5.48
C CYS A 82 -9.51 -2.86 -5.02
N VAL A 83 -10.14 -3.11 -3.88
CA VAL A 83 -10.53 -4.43 -3.40
C VAL A 83 -12.04 -4.51 -3.21
N ALA A 84 -12.65 -5.61 -3.64
CA ALA A 84 -14.07 -5.83 -3.57
C ALA A 84 -14.42 -7.24 -3.06
N ALA A 85 -15.07 -7.33 -1.91
CA ALA A 85 -15.55 -8.58 -1.32
C ALA A 85 -17.02 -8.81 -1.64
N ILE A 86 -17.34 -9.93 -2.28
CA ILE A 86 -18.70 -10.41 -2.54
C ILE A 86 -19.10 -11.32 -1.38
N GLY A 87 -20.10 -10.90 -0.61
CA GLY A 87 -20.67 -11.76 0.41
C GLY A 87 -21.42 -12.93 -0.21
N VAL A 88 -21.19 -14.14 0.29
CA VAL A 88 -21.89 -15.36 -0.15
C VAL A 88 -23.07 -15.62 0.80
N ASP A 89 -24.25 -15.86 0.24
CA ASP A 89 -25.43 -16.22 1.02
C ASP A 89 -25.50 -17.72 1.34
N ASN A 90 -26.48 -18.12 2.15
CA ASN A 90 -26.64 -19.52 2.59
C ASN A 90 -27.01 -20.49 1.46
N HIS A 91 -27.35 -19.98 0.27
CA HIS A 91 -27.70 -20.75 -0.93
C HIS A 91 -26.60 -20.70 -2.00
N GLY A 92 -25.43 -20.10 -1.70
CA GLY A 92 -24.34 -19.91 -2.65
C GLY A 92 -24.59 -18.81 -3.68
N GLY A 93 -25.56 -17.93 -3.43
CA GLY A 93 -25.84 -16.73 -4.21
C GLY A 93 -24.96 -15.55 -3.79
N PRO A 94 -24.77 -14.57 -4.70
CA PRO A 94 -24.07 -13.33 -4.37
C PRO A 94 -24.98 -12.38 -3.59
N GLY A 95 -24.56 -12.03 -2.37
CA GLY A 95 -25.23 -11.06 -1.50
C GLY A 95 -24.77 -9.62 -1.75
N LYS A 96 -24.31 -8.96 -0.69
CA LYS A 96 -23.76 -7.60 -0.77
C LYS A 96 -22.31 -7.61 -1.26
N ILE A 97 -21.92 -6.55 -1.96
CA ILE A 97 -20.54 -6.26 -2.29
C ILE A 97 -20.01 -5.14 -1.39
N TYR A 98 -18.81 -5.33 -0.87
CA TYR A 98 -18.07 -4.36 -0.08
C TYR A 98 -16.86 -3.92 -0.89
N ILE A 99 -16.74 -2.63 -1.17
CA ILE A 99 -15.68 -2.10 -2.03
C ILE A 99 -14.85 -1.11 -1.23
N ALA A 100 -13.53 -1.21 -1.33
CA ALA A 100 -12.61 -0.19 -0.83
C ALA A 100 -11.54 0.15 -1.85
N HIS A 101 -11.09 1.40 -1.81
CA HIS A 101 -10.00 1.90 -2.63
C HIS A 101 -9.06 2.75 -1.77
N ILE A 102 -7.83 2.91 -2.23
CA ILE A 102 -6.87 3.81 -1.58
C ILE A 102 -7.43 5.23 -1.68
N PHE A 103 -7.37 5.98 -0.58
CA PHE A 103 -7.77 7.38 -0.56
C PHE A 103 -6.53 8.24 -0.32
N PRO A 104 -6.07 8.99 -1.33
CA PRO A 104 -4.88 9.81 -1.19
C PRO A 104 -5.14 11.15 -0.50
N GLY A 105 -6.40 11.55 -0.27
CA GLY A 105 -6.74 12.84 0.32
C GLY A 105 -6.30 12.98 1.78
N ARG A 106 -5.97 14.22 2.19
CA ARG A 106 -5.60 14.55 3.58
C ARG A 106 -6.82 14.46 4.52
N ASN A 107 -7.15 13.27 5.01
CA ASN A 107 -8.00 13.16 6.20
C ASN A 107 -7.18 13.23 7.49
N SER A 108 -6.82 14.48 7.80
CA SER A 108 -6.67 15.13 9.12
C SER A 108 -5.54 14.68 10.05
N THR A 109 -4.92 15.69 10.68
CA THR A 109 -4.45 15.86 12.08
C THR A 109 -4.32 14.70 13.07
N ASN A 110 -4.93 13.54 12.83
CA ASN A 110 -4.83 12.34 13.66
C ASN A 110 -4.02 11.26 12.94
N GLU A 111 -2.94 10.79 13.55
CA GLU A 111 -2.04 9.73 13.08
C GLU A 111 -2.71 8.34 12.88
N ASN A 112 -4.04 8.25 12.96
CA ASN A 112 -4.80 7.01 13.05
C ASN A 112 -5.95 6.90 12.03
N THR A 113 -6.09 7.83 11.09
CA THR A 113 -7.12 7.72 10.04
C THR A 113 -6.69 6.66 9.01
N PRO A 114 -7.56 5.69 8.67
CA PRO A 114 -7.27 4.72 7.62
C PRO A 114 -7.03 5.43 6.27
N GLN A 115 -6.05 4.94 5.52
CA GLN A 115 -5.60 5.51 4.25
C GLN A 115 -6.39 4.96 3.05
N TRP A 116 -7.60 4.46 3.32
CA TRP A 116 -8.51 3.87 2.36
C TRP A 116 -9.93 4.33 2.68
N VAL A 117 -10.78 4.32 1.66
CA VAL A 117 -12.20 4.61 1.80
C VAL A 117 -12.97 3.35 1.44
N THR A 118 -13.93 3.00 2.30
CA THR A 118 -14.90 1.93 2.04
C THR A 118 -16.19 2.56 1.53
N LEU A 119 -16.65 2.12 0.36
CA LEU A 119 -17.92 2.57 -0.19
C LEU A 119 -19.08 1.92 0.57
N PRO A 120 -20.27 2.56 0.62
CA PRO A 120 -21.46 1.96 1.19
C PRO A 120 -21.74 0.59 0.55
N PRO A 121 -22.00 -0.46 1.33
CA PRO A 121 -22.24 -1.78 0.78
C PRO A 121 -23.56 -1.83 0.02
N VAL A 122 -23.53 -2.33 -1.21
CA VAL A 122 -24.69 -2.46 -2.09
C VAL A 122 -24.95 -3.92 -2.44
N PRO A 123 -26.18 -4.33 -2.77
CA PRO A 123 -26.43 -5.63 -3.38
C PRO A 123 -25.59 -5.80 -4.67
N CYS A 124 -25.10 -7.01 -4.95
CA CYS A 124 -24.34 -7.27 -6.18
C CYS A 124 -25.16 -6.99 -7.45
N SER A 125 -26.49 -7.04 -7.39
CA SER A 125 -27.39 -6.66 -8.49
C SER A 125 -27.34 -5.16 -8.81
N ASP A 126 -27.02 -4.34 -7.82
CA ASP A 126 -27.13 -2.88 -7.88
C ASP A 126 -25.74 -2.22 -7.95
N ALA A 127 -24.68 -3.04 -7.97
CA ALA A 127 -23.28 -2.63 -8.01
C ALA A 127 -22.92 -1.99 -9.37
N SER A 128 -23.35 -0.74 -9.55
CA SER A 128 -23.11 0.09 -10.73
C SER A 128 -22.04 1.14 -10.45
N VAL A 129 -20.98 0.76 -9.74
CA VAL A 129 -19.84 1.66 -9.53
C VAL A 129 -19.16 1.88 -10.88
N ASN A 130 -19.14 3.13 -11.35
CA ASN A 130 -18.38 3.53 -12.52
C ASN A 130 -16.88 3.47 -12.18
N PHE A 131 -16.29 2.29 -12.40
CA PHE A 131 -14.91 2.02 -12.01
C PHE A 131 -13.92 2.96 -12.71
N SER A 132 -14.15 3.27 -13.98
CA SER A 132 -13.28 4.18 -14.74
C SER A 132 -13.23 5.57 -14.10
N GLU A 133 -14.39 6.12 -13.75
CA GLU A 133 -14.51 7.43 -13.07
C GLU A 133 -13.88 7.41 -11.66
N LEU A 134 -14.03 6.30 -10.93
CA LEU A 134 -13.38 6.12 -9.63
C LEU A 134 -11.85 6.16 -9.76
N ILE A 135 -11.27 5.45 -10.73
CA ILE A 135 -9.82 5.42 -10.92
C ILE A 135 -9.29 6.78 -11.37
N GLU A 136 -9.97 7.43 -12.32
CA GLU A 136 -9.62 8.78 -12.76
C GLU A 136 -9.60 9.76 -11.58
N SER A 137 -10.63 9.74 -10.73
CA SER A 137 -10.70 10.52 -9.49
C SER A 137 -9.51 10.28 -8.54
N ILE A 138 -9.12 9.01 -8.34
CA ILE A 138 -8.00 8.66 -7.44
C ILE A 138 -6.67 9.13 -8.03
N GLU A 139 -6.46 8.93 -9.34
CA GLU A 139 -5.24 9.35 -10.02
C GLU A 139 -5.09 10.87 -10.04
N GLU A 140 -6.17 11.61 -10.28
CA GLU A 140 -6.18 13.07 -10.19
C GLU A 140 -5.82 13.58 -8.79
N GLU A 141 -6.34 12.94 -7.74
CA GLU A 141 -6.00 13.27 -6.35
C GLU A 141 -4.52 12.97 -6.04
N LEU A 142 -3.97 11.86 -6.54
CA LEU A 142 -2.54 11.54 -6.42
C LEU A 142 -1.67 12.54 -7.16
N GLU A 143 -2.11 13.03 -8.31
CA GLU A 143 -1.36 13.97 -9.14
C GLU A 143 -1.38 15.40 -8.56
N ARG A 144 -2.52 15.83 -7.98
CA ARG A 144 -2.61 17.09 -7.23
C ARG A 144 -1.61 17.17 -6.07
N HIS A 145 -1.38 16.06 -5.36
CA HIS A 145 -0.37 16.02 -4.29
C HIS A 145 1.07 16.15 -4.80
N ARG A 146 1.34 15.79 -6.07
CA ARG A 146 2.66 15.94 -6.69
C ARG A 146 2.95 17.39 -7.07
N SER A 147 2.03 18.01 -7.78
CA SER A 147 2.22 19.33 -8.40
C SER A 147 2.44 20.44 -7.38
N THR A 148 1.85 20.32 -6.19
CA THR A 148 2.08 21.24 -5.07
C THR A 148 3.55 21.27 -4.60
N MET A 149 4.38 20.29 -4.99
CA MET A 149 5.74 20.11 -4.49
C MET A 149 6.85 20.29 -5.56
N GLU A 150 6.53 20.76 -6.77
CA GLU A 150 7.55 20.88 -7.82
C GLU A 150 8.46 22.12 -7.68
N ALA A 151 9.76 21.84 -7.56
CA ALA A 151 10.79 22.53 -8.33
C ALA A 151 11.89 21.52 -8.71
N ARG A 152 11.92 21.18 -10.01
CA ARG A 152 13.08 20.81 -10.86
C ARG A 152 14.36 20.32 -10.15
N VAL A 153 14.51 19.01 -9.94
CA VAL A 153 15.83 18.33 -9.93
C VAL A 153 15.60 16.86 -10.32
N ASP A 154 16.49 16.31 -11.14
CA ASP A 154 16.64 14.87 -11.47
C ASP A 154 17.20 14.08 -10.26
N SER A 155 16.68 14.37 -9.06
CA SER A 155 17.14 13.79 -7.79
C SER A 155 16.19 12.68 -7.37
N ASP A 156 16.73 11.51 -7.04
CA ASP A 156 15.99 10.41 -6.41
C ASP A 156 15.20 10.97 -5.21
N ARG A 157 13.91 10.66 -5.13
CA ARG A 157 13.03 11.14 -4.04
C ARG A 157 12.88 10.04 -3.01
N ALA A 158 12.98 10.39 -1.74
CA ALA A 158 12.88 9.43 -0.65
C ALA A 158 11.90 9.85 0.44
N LEU A 159 11.38 8.86 1.16
CA LEU A 159 10.67 9.04 2.41
C LEU A 159 11.57 8.57 3.54
N LEU A 160 11.77 9.43 4.54
CA LEU A 160 12.58 9.11 5.72
C LEU A 160 11.70 8.43 6.77
N VAL A 161 12.14 7.29 7.27
CA VAL A 161 11.52 6.59 8.39
C VAL A 161 12.46 6.72 9.59
N ALA A 162 12.04 7.51 10.57
CA ALA A 162 12.79 7.75 11.80
C ALA A 162 12.23 6.89 12.95
N VAL A 163 13.04 6.00 13.53
CA VAL A 163 12.61 5.07 14.58
C VAL A 163 13.32 5.39 15.90
N THR A 164 12.58 5.99 16.84
CA THR A 164 13.12 6.44 18.14
C THR A 164 12.46 5.72 19.32
N ASP A 165 13.23 5.46 20.37
CA ASP A 165 12.67 5.25 21.72
C ASP A 165 12.31 6.62 22.32
N ARG A 166 11.42 6.67 23.31
CA ARG A 166 10.91 7.95 23.84
C ARG A 166 12.03 8.70 24.57
N ASP A 167 12.00 10.05 24.47
CA ASP A 167 12.91 11.04 25.10
C ASP A 167 14.16 11.48 24.32
N HIS A 168 14.19 11.36 22.99
CA HIS A 168 15.20 12.08 22.22
C HIS A 168 14.87 13.58 22.15
N THR A 169 15.55 14.36 23.00
CA THR A 169 15.57 15.84 23.00
C THR A 169 16.08 16.44 21.68
N ASP A 170 16.59 15.61 20.76
CA ASP A 170 17.29 16.05 19.54
C ASP A 170 16.77 15.40 18.24
N LEU A 171 15.52 14.90 18.22
CA LEU A 171 14.91 14.28 17.03
C LEU A 171 14.99 15.18 15.78
N ASP A 172 14.75 16.47 15.93
CA ASP A 172 14.78 17.42 14.81
C ASP A 172 16.19 17.58 14.22
N SER A 173 17.22 17.58 15.09
CA SER A 173 18.63 17.61 14.67
C SER A 173 19.01 16.33 13.92
N HIS A 174 18.62 15.16 14.44
CA HIS A 174 18.82 13.88 13.76
C HIS A 174 18.13 13.81 12.39
N ILE A 175 16.89 14.29 12.29
CA ILE A 175 16.17 14.37 11.01
C ILE A 175 16.90 15.31 10.03
N ASN A 176 17.38 16.45 10.51
CA ASN A 176 18.13 17.40 9.68
C ASN A 176 19.48 16.82 9.23
N GLU A 177 20.19 16.10 10.10
CA GLU A 177 21.39 15.36 9.73
C GLU A 177 21.10 14.37 8.59
N MET A 178 20.05 13.55 8.74
CA MET A 178 19.64 12.61 7.69
C MET A 178 19.27 13.30 6.37
N ARG A 179 18.67 14.48 6.42
CA ARG A 179 18.37 15.29 5.22
C ARG A 179 19.64 15.78 4.54
N GLU A 180 20.63 16.25 5.30
CA GLU A 180 21.90 16.69 4.72
C GLU A 180 22.70 15.52 4.14
N LEU A 181 22.70 14.35 4.79
CA LEU A 181 23.30 13.13 4.26
C LEU A 181 22.64 12.72 2.94
N ALA A 182 21.31 12.64 2.90
CA ALA A 182 20.58 12.30 1.69
C ALA A 182 20.86 13.30 0.57
N ARG A 183 20.88 14.61 0.89
CA ARG A 183 21.21 15.66 -0.07
C ARG A 183 22.62 15.51 -0.64
N ALA A 184 23.60 15.14 0.20
CA ALA A 184 24.96 14.87 -0.24
C ALA A 184 25.06 13.65 -1.16
N ALA A 185 24.13 12.70 -1.07
CA ALA A 185 24.00 11.54 -1.96
C ALA A 185 23.17 11.84 -3.23
N GLY A 186 22.69 13.07 -3.42
CA GLY A 186 21.82 13.45 -4.55
C GLY A 186 20.35 13.07 -4.36
N ILE A 187 19.93 12.70 -3.14
CA ILE A 187 18.58 12.24 -2.81
C ILE A 187 17.81 13.35 -2.08
N LYS A 188 16.56 13.60 -2.49
CA LYS A 188 15.65 14.55 -1.86
C LYS A 188 14.64 13.84 -0.97
N ILE A 189 14.74 14.04 0.35
CA ILE A 189 13.73 13.59 1.30
C ILE A 189 12.50 14.49 1.19
N VAL A 190 11.34 13.92 0.79
CA VAL A 190 10.12 14.68 0.54
C VAL A 190 9.06 14.56 1.63
N ASP A 191 9.14 13.54 2.46
CA ASP A 191 8.36 13.40 3.69
C ASP A 191 9.18 12.65 4.76
N THR A 192 8.75 12.75 6.02
CA THR A 192 9.37 12.07 7.15
C THR A 192 8.30 11.46 8.04
N VAL A 193 8.39 10.14 8.25
CA VAL A 193 7.54 9.40 9.18
C VAL A 193 8.34 9.08 10.43
N VAL A 194 7.87 9.61 11.56
CA VAL A 194 8.46 9.34 12.88
C VAL A 194 7.64 8.25 13.56
N GLN A 195 8.29 7.15 13.93
CA GLN A 195 7.70 6.10 14.73
C GLN A 195 8.38 6.01 16.09
N ARG A 196 7.64 6.37 17.14
CA ARG A 196 8.07 6.17 18.53
C ARG A 196 7.72 4.75 18.97
N VAL A 197 8.71 3.92 19.29
CA VAL A 197 8.50 2.54 19.75
C VAL A 197 9.05 2.32 21.16
N ARG A 198 8.32 1.54 21.97
CA ARG A 198 8.87 0.99 23.23
C ARG A 198 9.72 -0.25 22.99
N LYS A 199 9.36 -1.01 21.96
CA LYS A 199 10.06 -2.21 21.51
C LYS A 199 9.95 -2.29 19.99
N VAL A 200 11.10 -2.44 19.36
CA VAL A 200 11.24 -2.51 17.91
C VAL A 200 10.70 -3.86 17.39
N ASN A 201 10.01 -3.85 16.26
CA ASN A 201 9.67 -5.10 15.57
C ASN A 201 10.93 -5.70 14.93
N PRO A 202 11.35 -6.92 15.27
CA PRO A 202 12.61 -7.47 14.76
C PRO A 202 12.64 -7.65 13.23
N ARG A 203 11.47 -7.77 12.58
CA ARG A 203 11.35 -7.99 11.13
C ARG A 203 11.31 -6.70 10.31
N PHE A 204 10.65 -5.66 10.80
CA PHE A 204 10.40 -4.42 10.02
C PHE A 204 10.84 -3.13 10.73
N LEU A 205 11.37 -3.23 11.94
CA LEU A 205 11.50 -2.15 12.94
C LEU A 205 10.19 -1.55 13.45
N ILE A 206 9.21 -1.39 12.56
CA ILE A 206 7.88 -0.83 12.81
C ILE A 206 6.78 -1.91 12.68
N GLY A 207 5.55 -1.56 13.09
CA GLY A 207 4.39 -2.45 12.94
C GLY A 207 3.80 -2.41 11.52
N LYS A 208 3.05 -3.46 11.13
CA LYS A 208 2.39 -3.55 9.81
C LYS A 208 1.51 -2.34 9.49
N GLY A 209 0.74 -1.85 10.47
CA GLY A 209 -0.13 -0.68 10.26
C GLY A 209 0.63 0.63 10.01
N LYS A 210 1.82 0.79 10.62
CA LYS A 210 2.68 1.95 10.31
C LYS A 210 3.34 1.79 8.94
N LEU A 211 3.69 0.55 8.57
CA LEU A 211 4.23 0.26 7.25
C LEU A 211 3.20 0.53 6.14
N SER A 212 1.91 0.21 6.34
CA SER A 212 0.86 0.59 5.37
C SER A 212 0.65 2.11 5.28
N GLU A 213 0.74 2.83 6.39
CA GLU A 213 0.72 4.30 6.36
C GLU A 213 1.88 4.86 5.53
N ILE A 214 3.10 4.33 5.73
CA ILE A 214 4.28 4.70 4.93
C ILE A 214 4.05 4.42 3.45
N MET A 215 3.44 3.29 3.10
CA MET A 215 3.15 2.94 1.71
C MET A 215 2.21 3.94 1.04
N VAL A 216 1.16 4.38 1.73
CA VAL A 216 0.25 5.38 1.15
C VAL A 216 0.91 6.75 1.02
N ARG A 217 1.74 7.15 1.99
CA ARG A 217 2.55 8.38 1.87
C ARG A 217 3.54 8.28 0.70
N ALA A 218 4.21 7.15 0.53
CA ALA A 218 5.10 6.92 -0.61
C ALA A 218 4.33 7.04 -1.93
N LEU A 219 3.11 6.48 -2.01
CA LEU A 219 2.23 6.61 -3.17
C LEU A 219 1.82 8.07 -3.44
N GLN A 220 1.39 8.81 -2.42
CA GLN A 220 1.01 10.22 -2.50
C GLN A 220 2.18 11.07 -3.02
N HIS A 221 3.37 10.87 -2.44
CA HIS A 221 4.56 11.62 -2.82
C HIS A 221 5.21 11.12 -4.11
N GLY A 222 4.83 9.94 -4.62
CA GLY A 222 5.44 9.34 -5.81
C GLY A 222 6.89 8.96 -5.55
N VAL A 223 7.15 8.35 -4.40
CA VAL A 223 8.47 7.94 -3.91
C VAL A 223 8.65 6.44 -4.13
N ASP A 224 9.82 6.04 -4.61
CA ASP A 224 10.23 4.65 -4.81
C ASP A 224 11.39 4.20 -3.88
N LEU A 225 11.85 5.11 -3.00
CA LEU A 225 12.94 4.90 -2.07
C LEU A 225 12.53 5.21 -0.62
N LEU A 226 12.74 4.24 0.28
CA LEU A 226 12.65 4.41 1.72
C LEU A 226 14.04 4.50 2.33
N ILE A 227 14.26 5.51 3.16
CA ILE A 227 15.49 5.66 3.95
C ILE A 227 15.16 5.44 5.42
N PHE A 228 15.84 4.51 6.07
CA PHE A 228 15.77 4.30 7.51
C PHE A 228 16.93 5.01 8.20
N ASP A 229 16.63 5.70 9.31
CA ASP A 229 17.61 6.47 10.09
C ASP A 229 18.59 5.61 10.90
N ARG A 230 18.35 4.30 10.97
CA ARG A 230 19.16 3.33 11.70
C ARG A 230 19.58 2.19 10.80
N GLU A 231 20.68 1.55 11.16
CA GLU A 231 21.18 0.36 10.48
C GLU A 231 20.14 -0.76 10.46
N LEU A 232 19.97 -1.37 9.30
CA LEU A 232 19.10 -2.51 9.07
C LEU A 232 19.96 -3.76 8.85
N ASN A 233 19.55 -4.88 9.45
CA ASN A 233 20.17 -6.15 9.08
C ASN A 233 19.67 -6.63 7.70
N PRO A 234 20.41 -7.51 7.00
CA PRO A 234 20.03 -7.98 5.66
C PRO A 234 18.63 -8.58 5.57
N SER A 235 18.20 -9.29 6.62
CA SER A 235 16.85 -9.87 6.69
C SER A 235 15.75 -8.81 6.79
N GLN A 236 16.01 -7.70 7.48
CA GLN A 236 15.08 -6.56 7.57
C GLN A 236 14.98 -5.81 6.24
N VAL A 237 16.12 -5.52 5.60
CA VAL A 237 16.15 -4.89 4.27
C VAL A 237 15.34 -5.72 3.28
N LYS A 238 15.60 -7.03 3.24
CA LYS A 238 14.86 -7.95 2.38
C LYS A 238 13.36 -7.96 2.71
N ALA A 239 13.00 -8.12 3.98
CA ALA A 239 11.59 -8.17 4.39
C ALA A 239 10.84 -6.88 4.06
N LEU A 240 11.45 -5.70 4.27
CA LEU A 240 10.88 -4.40 3.91
C LEU A 240 10.75 -4.24 2.40
N THR A 241 11.78 -4.61 1.64
CA THR A 241 11.77 -4.56 0.17
C THR A 241 10.68 -5.46 -0.41
N ASP A 242 10.58 -6.71 0.07
CA ASP A 242 9.56 -7.67 -0.38
C ASP A 242 8.14 -7.20 -0.03
N ALA A 243 7.96 -6.58 1.14
CA ALA A 243 6.65 -6.10 1.58
C ALA A 243 6.21 -4.81 0.89
N THR A 244 7.14 -3.91 0.58
CA THR A 244 6.84 -2.57 0.05
C THR A 244 7.00 -2.46 -1.45
N GLU A 245 7.76 -3.37 -2.08
CA GLU A 245 8.25 -3.25 -3.47
C GLU A 245 9.04 -1.96 -3.75
N LEU A 246 9.48 -1.26 -2.70
CA LEU A 246 10.29 -0.04 -2.78
C LEU A 246 11.75 -0.37 -2.54
N ARG A 247 12.67 0.46 -3.05
CA ARG A 247 14.07 0.41 -2.66
C ARG A 247 14.17 0.80 -1.18
N VAL A 248 14.95 0.05 -0.40
CA VAL A 248 15.17 0.32 1.02
C VAL A 248 16.65 0.53 1.25
N VAL A 249 17.00 1.68 1.81
CA VAL A 249 18.37 2.07 2.18
C VAL A 249 18.37 2.43 3.66
N ASP A 250 19.45 2.09 4.35
CA ASP A 250 19.66 2.49 5.74
C ASP A 250 20.74 3.58 5.85
N ARG A 251 20.96 4.07 7.07
CA ARG A 251 21.95 5.11 7.34
C ARG A 251 23.36 4.72 6.90
N THR A 252 23.77 3.47 7.11
CA THR A 252 25.12 3.01 6.76
C THR A 252 25.30 2.98 5.25
N GLN A 253 24.35 2.39 4.52
CA GLN A 253 24.38 2.33 3.06
C GLN A 253 24.34 3.73 2.45
N LEU A 254 23.54 4.65 3.00
CA LEU A 254 23.50 6.04 2.53
C LEU A 254 24.87 6.72 2.63
N ILE A 255 25.58 6.52 3.75
CA ILE A 255 26.93 7.05 3.95
C ILE A 255 27.91 6.44 2.94
N LEU A 256 27.81 5.13 2.68
CA LEU A 256 28.65 4.44 1.69
C LEU A 256 28.40 4.97 0.27
N ASP A 257 27.14 5.23 -0.10
CA ASP A 257 26.77 5.76 -1.42
C ASP A 257 27.38 7.15 -1.65
N ILE A 258 27.44 8.01 -0.62
CA ILE A 258 28.13 9.32 -0.69
C ILE A 258 29.62 9.16 -1.00
N PHE A 259 30.28 8.19 -0.37
CA PHE A 259 31.71 7.93 -0.60
C PHE A 259 31.96 7.34 -1.99
N ALA A 260 31.04 6.53 -2.52
CA ALA A 260 31.17 5.95 -3.86
C ALA A 260 30.97 6.97 -4.99
N GLN A 261 30.30 8.09 -4.73
CA GLN A 261 30.09 9.19 -5.70
C GLN A 261 31.29 10.15 -5.79
N ARG A 262 32.31 10.01 -4.93
CA ARG A 262 33.53 10.84 -4.91
C ARG A 262 34.72 10.11 -5.51
#